data_AF-A0A317IUQ5-F1
#
_entry.id   AF-A0A317IUQ5-F1
#
_cell.length_a   1.000
_cell.length_b   1.000
_cell.length_c   1.000
_cell.angle_alpha   90.00
_cell.angle_beta   90.00
_cell.angle_gamma   90.00
#
_symmetry.space_group_name_H-M   'P 1'
#
loop_
_entity.id
_entity.type
_entity.pdbx_description
1 polymer ?
#
loop_
_entity_poly.entity_id
_entity_poly.type
_entity_poly.pdbx_seq_one_letter_code
_entity_poly.pdbx_strand_id
1 'polypeptide(L)'
;MEQGDDLVLLELMLNRFKRLLAELQRGEISRNDFHPWEIEILLDIEACELDRRHRTEILRQYQRAVERQLEAGPGPPMKLSEYLVLRSRKGQNST
;
A
#
# COMPACT_ATOMS: atom_id res chain seq x y z
N MET A 1 29.38 -6.43 -0.96
CA MET A 1 28.28 -7.22 -1.55
C MET A 1 27.05 -6.89 -0.72
N GLU A 2 26.30 -5.83 -1.05
CA GLU A 2 25.18 -5.36 -0.19
C GLU A 2 23.94 -4.90 -0.98
N GLN A 3 23.96 -4.93 -2.32
CA GLN A 3 22.80 -4.50 -3.14
C GLN A 3 21.81 -5.63 -3.43
N GLY A 4 22.22 -6.90 -3.27
CA GLY A 4 21.38 -8.07 -3.54
C GLY A 4 20.36 -8.34 -2.43
N ASP A 5 20.76 -8.20 -1.18
CA ASP A 5 19.90 -8.43 0.00
C ASP A 5 18.77 -7.39 0.11
N ASP A 6 19.05 -6.12 -0.20
CA ASP A 6 18.04 -5.06 -0.20
C ASP A 6 16.92 -5.32 -1.21
N LEU A 7 17.27 -5.77 -2.42
CA LEU A 7 16.29 -6.09 -3.46
C LEU A 7 15.38 -7.25 -3.03
N VAL A 8 15.95 -8.30 -2.46
CA VAL A 8 15.20 -9.47 -1.96
C VAL A 8 14.24 -9.06 -0.83
N LEU A 9 14.68 -8.20 0.09
CA LEU A 9 13.83 -7.70 1.17
C LEU A 9 12.65 -6.85 0.63
N LEU A 10 12.90 -6.01 -0.39
CA LEU A 10 11.86 -5.21 -1.04
C LEU A 10 10.84 -6.08 -1.77
N GLU A 11 11.30 -7.11 -2.49
CA GLU A 11 10.42 -8.06 -3.17
C GLU A 11 9.57 -8.86 -2.18
N LEU A 12 10.16 -9.31 -1.06
CA LEU A 12 9.44 -9.99 0.02
C LEU A 12 8.38 -9.08 0.65
N MET A 13 8.73 -7.82 0.94
CA MET A 13 7.78 -6.82 1.43
C MET A 13 6.65 -6.58 0.44
N LEU A 14 6.97 -6.39 -0.84
CA LEU A 14 5.97 -6.17 -1.88
C LEU A 14 5.02 -7.37 -2.00
N ASN A 15 5.55 -8.59 -1.95
CA ASN A 15 4.74 -9.79 -2.04
C ASN A 15 3.82 -9.95 -0.82
N ARG A 16 4.30 -9.60 0.39
CA ARG A 16 3.47 -9.55 1.60
C ARG A 16 2.36 -8.52 1.49
N PHE A 17 2.69 -7.31 1.03
CA PHE A 17 1.76 -6.21 0.80
C PHE A 17 0.69 -6.56 -0.25
N LYS A 18 1.09 -7.16 -1.38
CA LYS A 18 0.17 -7.63 -2.42
C LYS A 18 -0.85 -8.62 -1.88
N ARG A 19 -0.41 -9.55 -1.02
CA ARG A 19 -1.31 -10.51 -0.35
C ARG A 19 -2.27 -9.81 0.61
N LEU A 20 -1.77 -8.90 1.46
CA LEU A 20 -2.59 -8.10 2.38
C LEU A 20 -3.68 -7.32 1.62
N LEU A 21 -3.31 -6.68 0.50
CA LEU A 21 -4.25 -5.97 -0.36
C LEU A 21 -5.30 -6.88 -1.00
N ALA A 22 -4.91 -8.07 -1.44
CA ALA A 22 -5.85 -9.04 -2.00
C ALA A 22 -6.88 -9.49 -0.95
N GLU A 23 -6.45 -9.71 0.29
CA GLU A 23 -7.30 -9.99 1.45
C GLU A 23 -8.24 -8.80 1.75
N LEU A 24 -7.71 -7.58 1.76
CA LEU A 24 -8.50 -6.36 1.95
C LEU A 24 -9.53 -6.10 0.84
N GLN A 25 -9.20 -6.45 -0.42
CA GLN A 25 -10.13 -6.37 -1.54
C GLN A 25 -11.22 -7.44 -1.45
N ARG A 26 -10.92 -8.61 -0.91
CA ARG A 26 -11.90 -9.67 -0.62
C ARG A 26 -12.75 -9.36 0.61
N GLY A 27 -12.27 -8.51 1.50
CA GLY A 27 -12.91 -8.21 2.79
C GLY A 27 -12.72 -9.32 3.82
N GLU A 28 -11.77 -10.22 3.60
CA GLU A 28 -11.47 -11.34 4.49
C GLU A 28 -9.96 -11.39 4.71
N ILE A 29 -9.56 -11.31 5.97
CA ILE A 29 -8.16 -11.43 6.40
C ILE A 29 -8.04 -12.77 7.12
N SER A 30 -7.32 -13.72 6.52
CA SER A 30 -7.10 -15.06 7.09
C SER A 30 -5.74 -15.21 7.77
N ARG A 31 -4.91 -14.15 7.75
CA ARG A 31 -3.59 -14.15 8.36
C ARG A 31 -3.61 -13.90 9.86
N ASN A 32 -2.70 -14.59 10.56
CA ASN A 32 -2.43 -14.43 11.99
C ASN A 32 -1.06 -13.79 12.27
N ASP A 33 -0.29 -13.45 11.23
CA ASP A 33 1.04 -12.86 11.33
C ASP A 33 1.06 -11.57 10.50
N PHE A 34 1.36 -10.45 11.16
CA PHE A 34 1.47 -9.13 10.53
C PHE A 34 2.74 -8.45 11.03
N HIS A 35 3.46 -7.82 10.11
CA HIS A 35 4.52 -6.89 10.49
C HIS A 35 3.95 -5.57 11.03
N PRO A 36 4.73 -4.83 11.84
CA PRO A 36 4.30 -3.54 12.39
C PRO A 36 3.82 -2.57 11.30
N TRP A 37 4.52 -2.51 10.16
CA TRP A 37 4.13 -1.66 9.04
C TRP A 37 2.82 -2.10 8.36
N GLU A 38 2.50 -3.40 8.33
CA GLU A 38 1.22 -3.91 7.80
C GLU A 38 0.06 -3.46 8.68
N ILE A 39 0.25 -3.52 10.00
CA ILE A 39 -0.75 -3.06 10.98
C ILE A 39 -0.96 -1.55 10.84
N GLU A 40 0.11 -0.76 10.69
CA GLU A 40 -0.02 0.67 10.46
C GLU A 40 -0.83 0.99 9.20
N ILE A 41 -0.63 0.24 8.12
CA ILE A 41 -1.43 0.40 6.88
C ILE A 41 -2.88 0.00 7.13
N LEU A 42 -3.15 -1.10 7.82
CA LEU A 42 -4.51 -1.53 8.14
C LEU A 42 -5.25 -0.47 8.96
N LEU A 43 -4.62 0.05 10.02
CA LEU A 43 -5.16 1.11 10.85
C LEU A 43 -5.43 2.39 10.05
N ASP A 44 -4.50 2.75 9.15
CA ASP A 44 -4.63 3.93 8.29
C ASP A 44 -5.75 3.78 7.25
N ILE A 45 -5.94 2.57 6.70
CA ILE A 45 -7.05 2.24 5.80
C ILE A 45 -8.40 2.31 6.52
N GLU A 46 -8.48 1.80 7.76
CA GLU A 46 -9.69 1.92 8.57
C GLU A 46 -9.97 3.37 8.96
N ALA A 47 -8.95 4.14 9.33
CA ALA A 47 -9.07 5.55 9.69
C ALA A 47 -9.50 6.45 8.53
N CYS A 48 -9.20 6.08 7.27
CA CYS A 48 -9.64 6.83 6.09
C CYS A 48 -11.13 6.66 5.74
N GLU A 49 -11.86 5.78 6.44
CA GLU A 49 -13.29 5.53 6.23
C GLU A 49 -13.68 5.41 4.74
N LEU A 50 -12.90 4.64 3.96
CA LEU A 50 -13.11 4.52 2.52
C LEU A 50 -14.51 4.00 2.20
N ASP A 51 -15.24 4.72 1.34
CA ASP A 51 -16.54 4.27 0.82
C ASP A 51 -16.38 2.90 0.14
N ARG A 52 -17.22 1.93 0.53
CA ARG A 52 -17.11 0.54 0.06
C ARG A 52 -17.12 0.42 -1.47
N ARG A 53 -17.78 1.34 -2.20
CA ARG A 53 -17.83 1.33 -3.67
C ARG A 53 -16.47 1.71 -4.27
N HIS A 54 -15.79 2.68 -3.69
CA HIS A 54 -14.49 3.15 -4.19
C HIS A 54 -13.31 2.45 -3.52
N ARG A 55 -13.50 1.78 -2.38
CA ARG A 55 -12.45 1.07 -1.63
C ARG A 55 -11.64 0.15 -2.53
N THR A 56 -12.30 -0.73 -3.30
CA THR A 56 -11.61 -1.67 -4.18
C THR A 56 -10.79 -0.96 -5.26
N GLU A 57 -11.31 0.13 -5.83
CA GLU A 57 -10.60 0.90 -6.85
C GLU A 57 -9.40 1.65 -6.25
N ILE A 58 -9.59 2.29 -5.10
CA ILE A 58 -8.55 3.01 -4.37
C ILE A 58 -7.43 2.04 -3.96
N LEU A 59 -7.77 0.86 -3.43
CA LEU A 59 -6.79 -0.17 -3.07
C LEU A 59 -6.00 -0.65 -4.30
N ARG A 60 -6.64 -0.79 -5.48
CA ARG A 60 -5.93 -1.12 -6.72
C ARG A 60 -4.98 -0.02 -7.19
N GLN A 61 -5.40 1.25 -7.09
CA GLN A 61 -4.55 2.37 -7.48
C GLN A 61 -3.38 2.54 -6.52
N TYR A 62 -3.64 2.36 -5.22
CA TYR A 62 -2.64 2.36 -4.16
C TYR A 62 -1.62 1.24 -4.35
N GLN A 63 -2.07 0.02 -4.69
CA GLN A 63 -1.20 -1.11 -5.04
C GLN A 63 -0.19 -0.72 -6.13
N ARG A 64 -0.68 -0.17 -7.24
CA ARG A 64 0.18 0.26 -8.36
C ARG A 64 1.14 1.38 -7.98
N ALA A 65 0.72 2.28 -7.08
CA ALA A 65 1.57 3.38 -6.62
C ALA A 65 2.73 2.86 -5.78
N VAL A 66 2.46 1.92 -4.86
CA VAL A 66 3.48 1.26 -4.04
C VAL A 66 4.40 0.39 -4.89
N GLU A 67 3.87 -0.38 -5.85
CA GLU A 67 4.68 -1.12 -6.84
C GLU A 67 5.66 -0.19 -7.57
N ARG A 68 5.17 0.93 -8.12
CA ARG A 68 6.03 1.92 -8.77
C ARG A 68 7.05 2.56 -7.85
N GLN A 69 6.71 2.78 -6.58
CA GLN A 69 7.64 3.33 -5.59
C GLN A 69 8.79 2.35 -5.32
N LEU A 70 8.46 1.08 -5.15
CA LEU A 70 9.43 -0.01 -4.95
C LEU A 70 10.31 -0.24 -6.19
N GLU A 71 9.74 -0.07 -7.39
CA GLU A 71 10.51 -0.06 -8.64
C GLU A 71 11.43 1.18 -8.76
N ALA A 72 11.03 2.32 -8.19
CA ALA A 72 11.79 3.57 -8.25
C ALA A 72 12.90 3.67 -7.19
N GLY A 73 12.83 2.90 -6.10
CA GLY A 73 13.94 2.81 -5.15
C GLY A 73 13.61 2.08 -3.84
N PRO A 74 14.65 1.74 -3.06
CA PRO A 74 14.51 1.13 -1.75
C PRO A 74 13.84 2.13 -0.79
N GLY A 75 12.57 1.90 -0.46
CA GLY A 75 11.83 2.74 0.46
C GLY A 75 10.65 1.98 1.07
N PRO A 76 10.24 2.34 2.30
CA PRO A 76 9.08 1.73 2.93
C PRO A 76 7.81 2.05 2.11
N PRO A 77 6.86 1.11 2.02
CA PRO A 77 5.61 1.32 1.31
C PRO A 77 4.89 2.51 1.91
N MET A 78 4.57 3.47 1.06
CA MET A 78 3.77 4.65 1.41
C MET A 78 2.45 4.24 2.07
N LYS A 79 1.95 4.99 3.07
CA LYS A 79 0.63 4.75 3.69
C LYS A 79 -0.52 5.17 2.77
N LEU A 80 -1.72 4.65 2.99
CA LEU A 80 -2.89 4.99 2.17
C LEU A 80 -3.24 6.48 2.28
N SER A 81 -3.24 7.04 3.49
CA SER A 81 -3.47 8.44 3.78
C SER A 81 -2.53 9.33 2.96
N GLU A 82 -1.23 8.99 2.91
CA GLU A 82 -0.31 9.76 2.08
C GLU A 82 -0.61 9.63 0.58
N TYR A 83 -1.00 8.45 0.11
CA TYR A 83 -1.45 8.26 -1.28
C TYR A 83 -2.69 9.13 -1.60
N LEU A 84 -3.65 9.20 -0.69
CA LEU A 84 -4.84 10.06 -0.83
C LEU A 84 -4.47 11.55 -0.83
N VAL A 85 -3.49 11.95 -0.03
CA VAL A 85 -2.94 13.32 -0.04
C VAL A 85 -2.26 13.63 -1.37
N LEU A 86 -1.43 12.73 -1.91
CA LEU A 86 -0.82 12.88 -3.23
C LEU A 86 -1.86 12.98 -4.34
N ARG A 87 -2.90 12.13 -4.29
CA ARG A 87 -4.00 12.15 -5.26
C ARG A 87 -4.77 13.46 -5.19
N SER A 88 -5.08 13.94 -3.98
CA SER A 88 -5.76 15.23 -3.77
C SER A 88 -4.92 16.41 -4.22
N ARG A 89 -3.59 16.38 -4.03
CA ARG A 89 -2.67 17.40 -4.55
C ARG A 89 -2.65 17.39 -6.09
N LYS A 90 -2.70 16.21 -6.71
CA LYS A 90 -2.74 16.06 -8.18
C LYS A 90 -4.02 16.64 -8.79
N GLY A 91 -5.16 16.54 -8.08
CA GLY A 91 -6.45 17.09 -8.51
C GLY A 91 -6.57 18.61 -8.33
N GLN A 92 -5.84 19.22 -7.39
CA GLN A 92 -5.90 20.67 -7.13
C GLN A 92 -5.06 21.53 -8.09
N ASN A 93 -4.19 20.93 -8.91
CA ASN A 93 -3.37 21.64 -9.90
C ASN A 93 -4.08 21.81 -11.27
N SER A 94 -5.40 21.72 -11.29
CA SER A 94 -6.24 21.98 -12.47
C SER A 94 -7.37 22.94 -12.10
N THR A 95 -7.02 24.17 -11.73
CA THR A 95 -7.91 25.34 -11.76
C THR A 95 -7.06 26.56 -12.07
#